data_AF-A0A9E0ZKR7-F1
#
_entry.id   AF-A0A9E0ZKR7-F1
#
_cell.length_a   1.000
_cell.length_b   1.000
_cell.length_c   1.000
_cell.angle_alpha   90.00
_cell.angle_beta   90.00
_cell.angle_gamma   90.00
#
_symmetry.space_group_name_H-M   'P 1'
#
loop_
_entity.id
_entity.type
_entity.pdbx_description
1 polymer ?
#
loop_
_entity_poly.entity_id
_entity_poly.type
_entity_poly.pdbx_seq_one_letter_code
_entity_poly.pdbx_strand_id
1 'polypeptide(L)'
;MKYMNDVPKVNCINDLNNFSQFLRLGQNEFCNFLVNFLNLEEVRIQVNSLDVLKNWLKVDNLDVVMEVPEREDEICVVSQIQVNGDLISYFPYVLKGRYVKIYFKAKSFLIKLSEAISDQISLCYLQDFRGGDWMFGEVLARMIVANCISERRYDGIKFAHLIEKMEQMAVSTFEGEFFPTGVIVSSDFPKYRDNYFEFKTERDINYLDKREWFLANGQESFFLLDSNCKTRGIYRKSMPSVTDFISRYFDEYYLSNDLKSPDFIVRTVGPNEISISDADCKEFVKVENVWRYRHPKNMTQFLVEHLHIDYKVSYAILYYTLKCSRNHVSSILWIPMDSSEETIKTYTTSNRVNIWKRKLNFLDESHQVILEKILASDGAIVIEKNGQVLYESVFADMKESNVEKAKLVGSGETAARFLAKNGVAIKISQDGTIKVFAGDEKIYY
;
A
#
# COMPACT_ATOMS: atom_id res chain seq x y z
N MET A 1 -21.64 3.53 0.20
CA MET A 1 -22.69 4.33 0.88
C MET A 1 -22.10 5.59 1.52
N LYS A 2 -22.90 6.63 1.81
CA LYS A 2 -22.43 7.83 2.56
C LYS A 2 -22.57 7.58 4.05
N TYR A 3 -21.60 8.01 4.84
CA TYR A 3 -21.73 7.99 6.29
C TYR A 3 -22.87 8.90 6.76
N MET A 4 -23.73 8.40 7.64
CA MET A 4 -24.87 9.12 8.20
C MET A 4 -24.65 9.41 9.69
N ASN A 5 -24.86 10.66 10.11
CA ASN A 5 -24.91 11.04 11.52
C ASN A 5 -26.36 10.91 12.00
N ASP A 6 -26.78 9.69 12.35
CA ASP A 6 -28.15 9.39 12.77
C ASP A 6 -28.17 8.38 13.93
N VAL A 7 -29.31 8.22 14.57
CA VAL A 7 -29.52 7.21 15.61
C VAL A 7 -29.79 5.86 14.94
N PRO A 8 -28.96 4.82 15.18
CA PRO A 8 -29.20 3.51 14.60
C PRO A 8 -30.42 2.84 15.22
N LYS A 9 -31.08 1.99 14.43
CA LYS A 9 -32.19 1.15 14.93
C LYS A 9 -31.76 0.18 16.03
N VAL A 10 -30.49 -0.23 16.03
CA VAL A 10 -29.91 -1.16 16.99
C VAL A 10 -28.65 -0.54 17.62
N ASN A 11 -28.64 -0.46 18.95
CA ASN A 11 -27.59 0.20 19.73
C ASN A 11 -26.34 -0.66 19.98
N CYS A 12 -26.37 -1.93 19.63
CA CYS A 12 -25.25 -2.84 19.85
C CYS A 12 -25.23 -3.82 18.68
N ILE A 13 -24.11 -3.86 17.95
CA ILE A 13 -24.01 -4.73 16.78
C ILE A 13 -24.18 -6.21 17.13
N ASN A 14 -23.81 -6.59 18.36
CA ASN A 14 -23.97 -7.95 18.86
C ASN A 14 -25.43 -8.36 19.04
N ASP A 15 -26.36 -7.39 19.10
CA ASP A 15 -27.80 -7.63 19.20
C ASP A 15 -28.46 -7.82 17.84
N LEU A 16 -27.72 -7.65 16.73
CA LEU A 16 -28.22 -7.97 15.40
C LEU A 16 -28.39 -9.48 15.25
N ASN A 17 -29.52 -9.86 14.65
CA ASN A 17 -29.80 -11.24 14.32
C ASN A 17 -28.64 -11.85 13.50
N ASN A 18 -28.18 -13.03 13.93
CA ASN A 18 -27.14 -13.81 13.27
C ASN A 18 -25.74 -13.18 13.21
N PHE A 19 -25.46 -12.07 13.92
CA PHE A 19 -24.13 -11.44 13.90
C PHE A 19 -22.98 -12.37 14.35
N SER A 20 -23.28 -13.35 15.21
CA SER A 20 -22.32 -14.40 15.59
C SER A 20 -21.78 -15.21 14.41
N GLN A 21 -22.49 -15.26 13.28
CA GLN A 21 -21.99 -15.86 12.04
C GLN A 21 -20.85 -15.05 11.43
N PHE A 22 -20.94 -13.72 11.44
CA PHE A 22 -19.84 -12.86 11.01
C PHE A 22 -18.61 -13.04 11.90
N LEU A 23 -18.80 -13.08 13.23
CA LEU A 23 -17.68 -13.34 14.15
C LEU A 23 -16.98 -14.68 13.87
N ARG A 24 -17.73 -15.68 13.43
CA ARG A 24 -17.19 -17.02 13.11
C ARG A 24 -16.53 -17.10 11.73
N LEU A 25 -17.11 -16.46 10.72
CA LEU A 25 -16.74 -16.67 9.30
C LEU A 25 -16.06 -15.48 8.65
N GLY A 26 -16.41 -14.25 9.05
CA GLY A 26 -15.93 -13.02 8.40
C GLY A 26 -14.90 -12.23 9.19
N GLN A 27 -14.92 -12.28 10.52
CA GLN A 27 -14.04 -11.46 11.36
C GLN A 27 -12.56 -11.70 11.07
N ASN A 28 -12.13 -12.96 10.95
CA ASN A 28 -10.73 -13.29 10.72
C ASN A 28 -10.26 -12.75 9.35
N GLU A 29 -11.05 -12.98 8.30
CA GLU A 29 -10.75 -12.47 6.96
C GLU A 29 -10.70 -10.94 6.93
N PHE A 30 -11.70 -10.28 7.52
CA PHE A 30 -11.73 -8.82 7.63
C PHE A 30 -10.50 -8.25 8.35
N CYS A 31 -10.14 -8.82 9.50
CA CYS A 31 -9.01 -8.34 10.30
C CYS A 31 -7.69 -8.61 9.57
N ASN A 32 -7.49 -9.82 9.05
CA ASN A 32 -6.26 -10.19 8.34
C ASN A 32 -6.07 -9.37 7.06
N PHE A 33 -7.15 -9.15 6.31
CA PHE A 33 -7.13 -8.30 5.14
C PHE A 33 -6.66 -6.88 5.50
N LEU A 34 -7.29 -6.22 6.48
CA LEU A 34 -6.90 -4.86 6.87
C LEU A 34 -5.50 -4.79 7.48
N VAL A 35 -5.11 -5.79 8.25
CA VAL A 35 -3.73 -5.93 8.76
C VAL A 35 -2.74 -5.94 7.61
N ASN A 36 -2.99 -6.72 6.56
CA ASN A 36 -2.08 -6.79 5.41
C ASN A 36 -2.16 -5.54 4.53
N PHE A 37 -3.37 -5.03 4.30
CA PHE A 37 -3.65 -3.90 3.41
C PHE A 37 -3.02 -2.59 3.89
N LEU A 38 -3.10 -2.34 5.20
CA LEU A 38 -2.55 -1.16 5.87
C LEU A 38 -1.26 -1.46 6.64
N ASN A 39 -0.76 -2.71 6.56
CA ASN A 39 0.43 -3.22 7.25
C ASN A 39 0.36 -3.14 8.80
N LEU A 40 -0.82 -3.09 9.41
CA LEU A 40 -1.05 -2.86 10.86
C LEU A 40 -0.48 -3.97 11.78
N GLU A 41 -0.45 -3.71 13.09
CA GLU A 41 -0.18 -4.78 14.08
C GLU A 41 -1.42 -5.64 14.30
N GLU A 42 -2.57 -5.00 14.41
CA GLU A 42 -3.81 -5.65 14.79
C GLU A 42 -5.02 -4.83 14.32
N VAL A 43 -6.11 -5.52 14.04
CA VAL A 43 -7.44 -4.92 13.87
C VAL A 43 -8.40 -5.58 14.85
N ARG A 44 -9.15 -4.78 15.60
CA ARG A 44 -10.10 -5.27 16.62
C ARG A 44 -11.48 -4.69 16.43
N ILE A 45 -12.47 -5.56 16.26
CA ILE A 45 -13.86 -5.16 16.13
C ILE A 45 -14.43 -4.84 17.52
N GLN A 46 -15.13 -3.71 17.63
CA GLN A 46 -15.78 -3.28 18.86
C GLN A 46 -17.25 -3.67 18.81
N VAL A 47 -17.68 -4.54 19.73
CA VAL A 47 -19.04 -5.08 19.78
C VAL A 47 -19.87 -4.55 20.95
N ASN A 48 -19.34 -3.55 21.67
CA ASN A 48 -20.02 -2.94 22.81
C ASN A 48 -21.19 -2.04 22.36
N SER A 49 -22.14 -1.82 23.27
CA SER A 49 -23.23 -0.85 23.07
C SER A 49 -22.68 0.56 22.81
N LEU A 50 -23.42 1.39 22.07
CA LEU A 50 -23.00 2.75 21.71
C LEU A 50 -22.63 3.62 22.90
N ASP A 51 -23.35 3.56 24.02
CA ASP A 51 -23.04 4.39 25.19
C ASP A 51 -21.67 4.03 25.78
N VAL A 52 -21.34 2.74 25.84
CA VAL A 52 -20.02 2.26 26.27
C VAL A 52 -18.94 2.71 25.29
N LEU A 53 -19.20 2.62 23.99
CA LEU A 53 -18.25 3.05 22.96
C LEU A 53 -17.98 4.57 23.01
N LYS A 54 -19.03 5.38 23.13
CA LYS A 54 -18.94 6.84 23.26
C LYS A 54 -18.17 7.26 24.50
N ASN A 55 -18.45 6.62 25.64
CA ASN A 55 -17.73 6.85 26.89
C ASN A 55 -16.25 6.49 26.78
N TRP A 56 -15.94 5.34 26.15
CA TRP A 56 -14.56 4.91 25.94
C TRP A 56 -13.79 5.88 25.03
N LEU A 57 -14.42 6.38 23.97
CA LEU A 57 -13.84 7.35 23.04
C LEU A 57 -13.86 8.80 23.56
N LYS A 58 -14.56 9.07 24.68
CA LYS A 58 -14.80 10.40 25.24
C LYS A 58 -15.45 11.37 24.23
N VAL A 59 -16.47 10.91 23.51
CA VAL A 59 -17.21 11.69 22.50
C VAL A 59 -18.72 11.65 22.71
N ASP A 60 -19.42 12.73 22.36
CA ASP A 60 -20.89 12.78 22.40
C ASP A 60 -21.52 12.06 21.19
N ASN A 61 -20.85 12.18 20.03
CA ASN A 61 -21.30 11.64 18.76
C ASN A 61 -20.14 10.92 18.06
N LEU A 62 -20.46 9.84 17.34
CA LEU A 62 -19.47 9.12 16.56
C LEU A 62 -19.25 9.83 15.23
N ASP A 63 -17.98 10.00 14.84
CA ASP A 63 -17.57 10.36 13.49
C ASP A 63 -16.96 9.12 12.80
N VAL A 64 -16.66 9.21 11.51
CA VAL A 64 -16.07 8.13 10.73
C VAL A 64 -14.74 7.65 11.32
N VAL A 65 -13.94 8.58 11.86
CA VAL A 65 -12.63 8.30 12.45
C VAL A 65 -12.50 9.09 13.73
N MET A 66 -12.08 8.44 14.79
CA MET A 66 -11.89 9.03 16.11
C MET A 66 -10.57 8.57 16.72
N GLU A 67 -9.98 9.46 17.52
CA GLU A 67 -8.84 9.09 18.35
C GLU A 67 -9.29 8.16 19.47
N VAL A 68 -8.41 7.23 19.84
CA VAL A 68 -8.57 6.45 21.06
C VAL A 68 -7.85 7.19 22.19
N PRO A 69 -8.55 7.67 23.23
CA PRO A 69 -7.92 8.44 24.29
C PRO A 69 -6.78 7.67 24.97
N GLU A 70 -5.68 8.37 25.26
CA GLU A 70 -4.51 7.83 25.97
C GLU A 70 -3.78 6.69 25.23
N ARG A 71 -4.10 6.47 23.94
CA ARG A 71 -3.42 5.50 23.07
C ARG A 71 -2.94 6.15 21.78
N GLU A 72 -1.62 6.30 21.66
CA GLU A 72 -1.00 6.93 20.49
C GLU A 72 -0.90 6.00 19.27
N ASP A 73 -1.04 4.69 19.50
CA ASP A 73 -0.93 3.62 18.51
C ASP A 73 -2.30 3.10 18.01
N GLU A 74 -3.40 3.78 18.34
CA GLU A 74 -4.74 3.32 18.00
C GLU A 74 -5.63 4.45 17.44
N ILE A 75 -6.40 4.12 16.43
CA ILE A 75 -7.55 4.91 15.98
C ILE A 75 -8.78 4.03 15.85
N CYS A 76 -9.96 4.60 16.10
CA CYS A 76 -11.23 3.93 15.87
C CYS A 76 -11.83 4.43 14.55
N VAL A 77 -12.13 3.50 13.65
CA VAL A 77 -12.89 3.78 12.43
C VAL A 77 -14.28 3.18 12.59
N VAL A 78 -15.29 3.94 12.19
CA VAL A 78 -16.70 3.56 12.30
C VAL A 78 -17.28 3.42 10.91
N SER A 79 -17.63 2.19 10.55
CA SER A 79 -18.49 1.88 9.40
C SER A 79 -19.93 1.69 9.84
N GLN A 80 -20.83 1.50 8.88
CA GLN A 80 -22.27 1.47 9.12
C GLN A 80 -22.93 0.31 8.38
N ILE A 81 -23.92 -0.30 9.03
CA ILE A 81 -24.88 -1.20 8.38
C ILE A 81 -26.09 -0.33 8.02
N GLN A 82 -26.34 -0.15 6.73
CA GLN A 82 -27.46 0.62 6.21
C GLN A 82 -28.33 -0.25 5.29
N VAL A 83 -29.65 -0.12 5.40
CA VAL A 83 -30.61 -0.82 4.54
C VAL A 83 -31.70 0.16 4.12
N ASN A 84 -31.92 0.28 2.80
CA ASN A 84 -32.94 1.17 2.22
C ASN A 84 -32.85 2.64 2.70
N GLY A 85 -31.64 3.13 2.98
CA GLY A 85 -31.40 4.48 3.47
C GLY A 85 -31.50 4.65 4.98
N ASP A 86 -31.88 3.61 5.73
CA ASP A 86 -31.93 3.64 7.19
C ASP A 86 -30.63 3.11 7.80
N LEU A 87 -30.14 3.79 8.85
CA LEU A 87 -29.04 3.31 9.66
C LEU A 87 -29.52 2.19 10.60
N ILE A 88 -29.04 0.97 10.40
CA ILE A 88 -29.41 -0.20 11.21
C ILE A 88 -28.53 -0.29 12.45
N SER A 89 -27.20 -0.25 12.28
CA SER A 89 -26.21 -0.32 13.36
C SER A 89 -24.90 0.31 12.91
N TYR A 90 -24.11 0.81 13.86
CA TYR A 90 -22.70 1.09 13.63
C TYR A 90 -21.86 -0.20 13.64
N PHE A 91 -20.77 -0.20 12.89
CA PHE A 91 -19.74 -1.24 12.82
C PHE A 91 -18.37 -0.61 13.17
N PRO A 92 -18.03 -0.48 14.46
CA PRO A 92 -16.78 0.14 14.89
C PRO A 92 -15.64 -0.89 14.96
N TYR A 93 -14.45 -0.48 14.52
CA TYR A 93 -13.24 -1.28 14.63
C TYR A 93 -12.03 -0.39 14.92
N VAL A 94 -11.05 -0.95 15.63
CA VAL A 94 -9.81 -0.27 16.02
C VAL A 94 -8.71 -0.74 15.09
N LEU A 95 -8.03 0.22 14.48
CA LEU A 95 -6.80 0.00 13.75
C LEU A 95 -5.66 0.27 14.72
N LYS A 96 -4.85 -0.76 15.01
CA LYS A 96 -3.71 -0.64 15.91
C LYS A 96 -2.40 -0.71 15.12
N GLY A 97 -1.58 0.30 15.31
CA GLY A 97 -0.22 0.35 14.83
C GLY A 97 0.46 1.65 15.24
N ARG A 98 1.77 1.60 15.45
CA ARG A 98 2.59 2.82 15.64
C ARG A 98 2.44 3.75 14.43
N TYR A 99 2.28 5.04 14.67
CA TYR A 99 1.96 6.07 13.67
C TYR A 99 0.63 5.93 12.94
N VAL A 100 -0.31 5.07 13.37
CA VAL A 100 -1.63 4.96 12.72
C VAL A 100 -2.40 6.29 12.73
N LYS A 101 -2.12 7.19 13.69
CA LYS A 101 -2.65 8.56 13.70
C LYS A 101 -2.23 9.40 12.49
N ILE A 102 -1.17 9.05 11.76
CA ILE A 102 -0.82 9.75 10.51
C ILE A 102 -1.94 9.64 9.48
N TYR A 103 -2.76 8.58 9.52
CA TYR A 103 -3.92 8.44 8.66
C TYR A 103 -4.98 9.53 8.90
N PHE A 104 -4.96 10.27 10.03
CA PHE A 104 -5.78 11.47 10.19
C PHE A 104 -5.44 12.56 9.16
N LYS A 105 -4.17 12.66 8.74
CA LYS A 105 -3.76 13.55 7.65
C LYS A 105 -4.40 13.14 6.31
N ALA A 106 -4.83 11.88 6.21
CA ALA A 106 -5.55 11.30 5.08
C ALA A 106 -7.03 11.02 5.42
N LYS A 107 -7.73 11.95 6.11
CA LYS A 107 -9.14 11.78 6.50
C LYS A 107 -10.05 11.33 5.34
N SER A 108 -9.80 11.83 4.12
CA SER A 108 -10.54 11.42 2.92
C SER A 108 -10.40 9.92 2.61
N PHE A 109 -9.21 9.35 2.76
CA PHE A 109 -8.95 7.92 2.58
C PHE A 109 -9.73 7.07 3.58
N LEU A 110 -9.64 7.39 4.87
CA LEU A 110 -10.35 6.64 5.91
C LEU A 110 -11.87 6.74 5.77
N ILE A 111 -12.39 7.88 5.29
CA ILE A 111 -13.80 8.00 4.94
C ILE A 111 -14.17 7.00 3.84
N LYS A 112 -13.43 6.95 2.73
CA LYS A 112 -13.71 6.02 1.63
C LYS A 112 -13.56 4.56 2.04
N LEU A 113 -12.56 4.25 2.86
CA LEU A 113 -12.37 2.93 3.45
C LEU A 113 -13.62 2.52 4.25
N SER A 114 -14.08 3.39 5.16
CA SER A 114 -15.27 3.12 5.97
C SER A 114 -16.53 2.96 5.11
N GLU A 115 -16.68 3.78 4.07
CA GLU A 115 -17.83 3.70 3.16
C GLU A 115 -17.85 2.38 2.37
N ALA A 116 -16.68 1.89 1.92
CA ALA A 116 -16.56 0.60 1.24
C ALA A 116 -16.83 -0.60 2.17
N ILE A 117 -16.33 -0.53 3.41
CA ILE A 117 -16.63 -1.55 4.43
C ILE A 117 -18.11 -1.53 4.78
N SER A 118 -18.73 -0.33 4.88
CA SER A 118 -20.17 -0.17 5.09
C SER A 118 -21.00 -0.85 4.00
N ASP A 119 -20.57 -0.74 2.74
CA ASP A 119 -21.21 -1.45 1.62
C ASP A 119 -21.16 -2.96 1.80
N GLN A 120 -19.99 -3.52 2.10
CA GLN A 120 -19.82 -4.97 2.26
C GLN A 120 -20.52 -5.53 3.50
N ILE A 121 -20.42 -4.87 4.66
CA ILE A 121 -21.05 -5.35 5.88
C ILE A 121 -22.58 -5.25 5.81
N SER A 122 -23.13 -4.25 5.10
CA SER A 122 -24.57 -4.15 4.87
C SER A 122 -25.08 -5.27 3.96
N LEU A 123 -24.34 -5.59 2.89
CA LEU A 123 -24.65 -6.74 2.04
C LEU A 123 -24.58 -8.05 2.81
N CYS A 124 -23.57 -8.20 3.69
CA CYS A 124 -23.43 -9.37 4.55
C CYS A 124 -24.60 -9.49 5.53
N TYR A 125 -25.03 -8.37 6.14
CA TYR A 125 -26.22 -8.30 7.00
C TYR A 125 -27.50 -8.76 6.26
N LEU A 126 -27.71 -8.30 5.02
CA LEU A 126 -28.86 -8.72 4.19
C LEU A 126 -28.85 -10.23 3.85
N GLN A 127 -27.71 -10.89 4.02
CA GLN A 127 -27.54 -12.34 3.84
C GLN A 127 -27.47 -13.10 5.18
N ASP A 128 -27.99 -12.53 6.27
CA ASP A 128 -27.92 -13.10 7.62
C ASP A 128 -26.48 -13.38 8.07
N PHE A 129 -25.53 -12.54 7.65
CA PHE A 129 -24.10 -12.68 7.90
C PHE A 129 -23.48 -13.99 7.38
N ARG A 130 -24.11 -14.64 6.39
CA ARG A 130 -23.55 -15.80 5.70
C ARG A 130 -22.56 -15.35 4.64
N GLY A 131 -21.49 -16.12 4.44
CA GLY A 131 -20.50 -15.85 3.39
C GLY A 131 -19.44 -14.79 3.72
N GLY A 132 -19.23 -14.48 5.00
CA GLY A 132 -18.21 -13.51 5.39
C GLY A 132 -16.79 -13.90 4.92
N ASP A 133 -16.51 -15.20 4.77
CA ASP A 133 -15.24 -15.74 4.29
C ASP A 133 -14.88 -15.28 2.87
N TRP A 134 -15.85 -15.23 1.95
CA TRP A 134 -15.61 -14.76 0.58
C TRP A 134 -15.77 -13.23 0.43
N MET A 135 -16.62 -12.61 1.27
CA MET A 135 -16.90 -11.17 1.18
C MET A 135 -15.75 -10.29 1.69
N PHE A 136 -15.07 -10.69 2.78
CA PHE A 136 -14.10 -9.84 3.47
C PHE A 136 -12.63 -10.06 3.06
N GLY A 137 -12.39 -10.87 2.03
CA GLY A 137 -11.09 -11.03 1.36
C GLY A 137 -10.96 -10.17 0.10
N GLU A 138 -10.75 -10.82 -1.05
CA GLU A 138 -10.52 -10.16 -2.36
C GLU A 138 -11.67 -9.24 -2.81
N VAL A 139 -12.92 -9.62 -2.52
CA VAL A 139 -14.09 -8.80 -2.88
C VAL A 139 -14.06 -7.46 -2.15
N LEU A 140 -13.81 -7.48 -0.83
CA LEU A 140 -13.63 -6.26 -0.05
C LEU A 140 -12.45 -5.44 -0.57
N ALA A 141 -11.33 -6.08 -0.89
CA ALA A 141 -10.14 -5.41 -1.40
C ALA A 141 -10.45 -4.60 -2.68
N ARG A 142 -11.05 -5.24 -3.70
CA ARG A 142 -11.43 -4.58 -4.95
C ARG A 142 -12.39 -3.42 -4.70
N MET A 143 -13.36 -3.59 -3.79
CA MET A 143 -14.33 -2.55 -3.47
C MET A 143 -13.69 -1.35 -2.77
N ILE A 144 -12.79 -1.59 -1.81
CA ILE A 144 -12.04 -0.54 -1.13
C ILE A 144 -11.19 0.23 -2.14
N VAL A 145 -10.41 -0.49 -2.97
CA VAL A 145 -9.55 0.14 -3.97
C VAL A 145 -10.38 0.97 -4.95
N ALA A 146 -11.45 0.40 -5.49
CA ALA A 146 -12.36 1.10 -6.40
C ALA A 146 -12.96 2.36 -5.75
N ASN A 147 -13.44 2.30 -4.50
CA ASN A 147 -14.03 3.44 -3.83
C ASN A 147 -13.01 4.51 -3.43
N CYS A 148 -11.80 4.11 -3.05
CA CYS A 148 -10.74 5.03 -2.65
C CYS A 148 -10.14 5.76 -3.84
N ILE A 149 -9.87 5.06 -4.95
CA ILE A 149 -9.22 5.65 -6.12
C ILE A 149 -10.17 6.50 -6.96
N SER A 150 -11.44 6.10 -7.04
CA SER A 150 -12.39 6.68 -7.97
C SER A 150 -13.14 7.90 -7.42
N GLU A 151 -12.99 8.17 -6.12
CA GLU A 151 -13.63 9.26 -5.36
C GLU A 151 -15.16 9.38 -5.53
N ARG A 152 -15.85 8.36 -6.05
CA ARG A 152 -17.27 8.34 -6.48
C ARG A 152 -17.60 9.10 -7.77
N ARG A 153 -16.61 9.42 -8.60
CA ARG A 153 -16.87 9.96 -9.95
C ARG A 153 -17.31 8.89 -10.94
N TYR A 154 -17.42 7.66 -10.45
CA TYR A 154 -17.18 6.44 -11.16
C TYR A 154 -17.93 5.32 -10.44
N ASP A 155 -18.55 4.42 -11.20
CA ASP A 155 -19.33 3.32 -10.65
C ASP A 155 -18.40 2.26 -10.04
N GLY A 156 -18.33 2.21 -8.71
CA GLY A 156 -17.42 1.32 -7.97
C GLY A 156 -17.53 -0.15 -8.36
N ILE A 157 -18.72 -0.61 -8.78
CA ILE A 157 -18.92 -2.01 -9.23
C ILE A 157 -18.25 -2.23 -10.58
N LYS A 158 -18.45 -1.32 -11.54
CA LYS A 158 -17.77 -1.40 -12.84
C LYS A 158 -16.25 -1.36 -12.69
N PHE A 159 -15.74 -0.55 -11.76
CA PHE A 159 -14.30 -0.48 -11.50
C PHE A 159 -13.76 -1.70 -10.77
N ALA A 160 -14.50 -2.28 -9.82
CA ALA A 160 -14.13 -3.56 -9.23
C ALA A 160 -14.02 -4.66 -10.30
N HIS A 161 -14.91 -4.66 -11.30
CA HIS A 161 -14.83 -5.55 -12.47
C HIS A 161 -13.62 -5.27 -13.36
N LEU A 162 -13.26 -4.00 -13.59
CA LEU A 162 -12.01 -3.65 -14.28
C LEU A 162 -10.79 -4.20 -13.53
N ILE A 163 -10.74 -4.05 -12.21
CA ILE A 163 -9.65 -4.57 -11.38
C ILE A 163 -9.56 -6.09 -11.54
N GLU A 164 -10.67 -6.80 -11.42
CA GLU A 164 -10.71 -8.25 -11.62
C GLU A 164 -10.22 -8.65 -13.01
N LYS A 165 -10.62 -7.93 -14.07
CA LYS A 165 -10.13 -8.19 -15.41
C LYS A 165 -8.61 -7.98 -15.51
N MET A 166 -8.08 -6.93 -14.89
CA MET A 166 -6.64 -6.67 -14.87
C MET A 166 -5.86 -7.73 -14.09
N GLU A 167 -6.43 -8.29 -13.02
CA GLU A 167 -5.87 -9.45 -12.32
C GLU A 167 -5.83 -10.69 -13.23
N GLN A 168 -6.91 -10.97 -13.97
CA GLN A 168 -6.93 -12.07 -14.94
C GLN A 168 -5.86 -11.89 -16.04
N MET A 169 -5.65 -10.66 -16.50
CA MET A 169 -4.59 -10.35 -17.46
C MET A 169 -3.20 -10.55 -16.85
N ALA A 170 -2.98 -10.17 -15.59
CA ALA A 170 -1.69 -10.32 -14.91
C ALA A 170 -1.27 -11.79 -14.71
N VAL A 171 -2.23 -12.72 -14.70
CA VAL A 171 -1.96 -14.18 -14.66
C VAL A 171 -1.69 -14.76 -16.05
N SER A 172 -1.93 -13.99 -17.11
CA SER A 172 -1.72 -14.44 -18.48
C SER A 172 -0.27 -14.23 -18.95
N THR A 173 0.10 -14.96 -20.00
CA THR A 173 1.38 -14.78 -20.70
C THR A 173 1.16 -14.52 -22.18
N PHE A 174 1.97 -13.68 -22.83
CA PHE A 174 1.96 -13.52 -24.28
C PHE A 174 3.35 -13.86 -24.81
N GLU A 175 3.42 -14.75 -25.79
CA GLU A 175 4.70 -15.16 -26.41
C GLU A 175 5.76 -15.70 -25.40
N GLY A 176 5.31 -16.27 -24.28
CA GLY A 176 6.18 -16.82 -23.24
C GLY A 176 6.58 -15.82 -22.14
N GLU A 177 6.27 -14.55 -22.32
CA GLU A 177 6.53 -13.49 -21.35
C GLU A 177 5.28 -13.15 -20.53
N PHE A 178 5.48 -12.56 -19.36
CA PHE A 178 4.40 -11.96 -18.57
C PHE A 178 3.62 -10.94 -19.41
N PHE A 179 2.30 -10.91 -19.28
CA PHE A 179 1.44 -10.02 -20.05
C PHE A 179 1.44 -8.58 -19.52
N PRO A 180 2.16 -7.63 -20.15
CA PRO A 180 2.22 -6.26 -19.68
C PRO A 180 1.05 -5.47 -20.28
N THR A 181 0.20 -4.87 -19.44
CA THR A 181 -0.85 -3.99 -19.94
C THR A 181 -1.30 -2.96 -18.91
N GLY A 182 -1.97 -1.91 -19.36
CA GLY A 182 -2.48 -0.88 -18.49
C GLY A 182 -3.49 0.05 -19.14
N VAL A 183 -4.26 0.70 -18.28
CA VAL A 183 -5.31 1.65 -18.65
C VAL A 183 -5.17 2.92 -17.80
N ILE A 184 -5.50 4.06 -18.41
CA ILE A 184 -5.79 5.31 -17.71
C ILE A 184 -7.30 5.47 -17.72
N VAL A 185 -7.90 5.61 -16.55
CA VAL A 185 -9.33 5.90 -16.41
C VAL A 185 -9.52 7.40 -16.30
N SER A 186 -10.25 7.99 -17.24
CA SER A 186 -10.51 9.42 -17.28
C SER A 186 -11.94 9.72 -17.72
N SER A 187 -12.57 10.72 -17.11
CA SER A 187 -13.85 11.25 -17.56
C SER A 187 -13.70 12.34 -18.64
N ASP A 188 -12.46 12.75 -18.95
CA ASP A 188 -12.16 13.91 -19.78
C ASP A 188 -10.98 13.61 -20.71
N PHE A 189 -11.25 12.83 -21.77
CA PHE A 189 -10.26 12.45 -22.78
C PHE A 189 -9.52 13.61 -23.45
N PRO A 190 -10.15 14.78 -23.69
CA PRO A 190 -9.46 15.97 -24.17
C PRO A 190 -8.14 16.32 -23.45
N LYS A 191 -8.01 15.96 -22.17
CA LYS A 191 -6.78 16.10 -21.39
C LYS A 191 -5.56 15.40 -22.00
N TYR A 192 -5.75 14.36 -22.81
CA TYR A 192 -4.68 13.47 -23.28
C TYR A 192 -4.39 13.58 -24.78
N ARG A 193 -4.99 14.56 -25.47
CA ARG A 193 -4.97 14.66 -26.95
C ARG A 193 -3.57 14.68 -27.57
N ASP A 194 -2.59 15.28 -26.90
CA ASP A 194 -1.28 15.54 -27.48
C ASP A 194 -0.47 14.26 -27.78
N ASN A 195 -0.78 13.14 -27.10
CA ASN A 195 -0.13 11.84 -27.32
C ASN A 195 -1.15 10.70 -27.43
N TYR A 196 -2.29 10.97 -28.06
CA TYR A 196 -3.41 10.02 -28.16
C TYR A 196 -3.58 9.45 -29.58
N PHE A 197 -3.65 8.13 -29.66
CA PHE A 197 -3.84 7.37 -30.89
C PHE A 197 -5.25 6.79 -30.92
N GLU A 198 -6.11 7.38 -31.75
CA GLU A 198 -7.52 7.01 -31.84
C GLU A 198 -7.74 5.74 -32.68
N PHE A 199 -8.60 4.86 -32.20
CA PHE A 199 -9.12 3.72 -32.95
C PHE A 199 -10.20 4.16 -33.92
N LYS A 200 -10.29 3.47 -35.07
CA LYS A 200 -11.36 3.71 -36.05
C LYS A 200 -12.76 3.51 -35.46
N THR A 201 -12.89 2.62 -34.49
CA THR A 201 -14.16 2.29 -33.83
C THR A 201 -13.91 2.16 -32.34
N GLU A 202 -14.86 2.64 -31.53
CA GLU A 202 -14.85 2.46 -30.08
C GLU A 202 -14.80 0.97 -29.72
N ARG A 203 -14.12 0.66 -28.63
CA ARG A 203 -14.01 -0.69 -28.08
C ARG A 203 -14.52 -0.69 -26.65
N ASP A 204 -15.14 -1.78 -26.25
CA ASP A 204 -15.41 -2.07 -24.84
C ASP A 204 -14.33 -3.06 -24.38
N ILE A 205 -13.70 -2.75 -23.25
CA ILE A 205 -12.59 -3.56 -22.75
C ILE A 205 -13.00 -5.01 -22.54
N ASN A 206 -14.27 -5.30 -22.27
CA ASN A 206 -14.80 -6.64 -22.05
C ASN A 206 -14.64 -7.54 -23.27
N TYR A 207 -14.65 -6.98 -24.47
CA TYR A 207 -14.58 -7.71 -25.74
C TYR A 207 -13.23 -7.60 -26.44
N LEU A 208 -12.28 -6.87 -25.89
CA LEU A 208 -10.91 -6.83 -26.42
C LEU A 208 -10.29 -8.21 -26.36
N ASP A 209 -9.75 -8.66 -27.48
CA ASP A 209 -8.96 -9.89 -27.52
C ASP A 209 -7.54 -9.68 -26.96
N LYS A 210 -6.81 -10.78 -26.78
CA LYS A 210 -5.48 -10.75 -26.18
C LYS A 210 -4.45 -9.96 -27.00
N ARG A 211 -4.59 -9.93 -28.34
CA ARG A 211 -3.69 -9.15 -29.22
C ARG A 211 -4.00 -7.66 -29.12
N GLU A 212 -5.27 -7.30 -29.02
CA GLU A 212 -5.66 -5.91 -28.79
C GLU A 212 -5.10 -5.44 -27.44
N TRP A 213 -5.32 -6.18 -26.35
CA TRP A 213 -4.77 -5.85 -25.03
C TRP A 213 -3.25 -5.63 -25.01
N PHE A 214 -2.51 -6.36 -25.86
CA PHE A 214 -1.06 -6.26 -25.96
C PHE A 214 -0.57 -4.95 -26.59
N LEU A 215 -1.45 -4.16 -27.23
CA LEU A 215 -1.09 -2.88 -27.84
C LEU A 215 -0.71 -1.80 -26.81
N ALA A 216 -1.19 -1.93 -25.58
CA ALA A 216 -0.83 -1.05 -24.47
C ALA A 216 -0.02 -1.85 -23.44
N ASN A 217 1.21 -1.44 -23.14
CA ASN A 217 2.12 -2.18 -22.27
C ASN A 217 2.03 -1.78 -20.78
N GLY A 218 1.23 -0.76 -20.43
CA GLY A 218 1.05 -0.30 -19.05
C GLY A 218 2.26 0.42 -18.44
N GLN A 219 3.29 0.70 -19.23
CA GLN A 219 4.50 1.43 -18.79
C GLN A 219 4.76 2.68 -19.64
N GLU A 220 4.58 2.57 -20.94
CA GLU A 220 4.78 3.63 -21.93
C GLU A 220 3.49 3.94 -22.68
N SER A 221 2.60 2.96 -22.82
CA SER A 221 1.31 3.08 -23.49
C SER A 221 0.17 2.49 -22.65
N PHE A 222 -0.98 3.16 -22.69
CA PHE A 222 -2.14 2.88 -21.86
C PHE A 222 -3.42 3.03 -22.68
N PHE A 223 -4.39 2.13 -22.51
CA PHE A 223 -5.73 2.42 -23.03
C PHE A 223 -6.34 3.59 -22.26
N LEU A 224 -6.96 4.54 -22.97
CA LEU A 224 -7.72 5.59 -22.32
C LEU A 224 -9.18 5.15 -22.18
N LEU A 225 -9.64 5.00 -20.94
CA LEU A 225 -10.90 4.38 -20.56
C LEU A 225 -11.87 5.42 -20.00
N ASP A 226 -13.12 5.40 -20.46
CA ASP A 226 -14.19 6.22 -19.92
C ASP A 226 -14.85 5.57 -18.69
N SER A 227 -15.83 6.25 -18.10
CA SER A 227 -16.59 5.76 -16.95
C SER A 227 -17.46 4.52 -17.23
N ASN A 228 -17.63 4.14 -18.50
CA ASN A 228 -18.37 2.97 -18.94
C ASN A 228 -17.44 1.82 -19.35
N CYS A 229 -16.15 1.90 -19.03
CA CYS A 229 -15.16 0.91 -19.43
C CYS A 229 -15.01 0.77 -20.95
N LYS A 230 -15.25 1.87 -21.68
CA LYS A 230 -15.02 1.95 -23.12
C LYS A 230 -13.77 2.74 -23.43
N THR A 231 -13.07 2.33 -24.48
CA THR A 231 -11.88 2.98 -24.96
C THR A 231 -12.03 3.37 -26.42
N ARG A 232 -11.51 4.54 -26.77
CA ARG A 232 -11.45 5.03 -28.14
C ARG A 232 -10.03 5.01 -28.69
N GLY A 233 -9.05 4.55 -27.92
CA GLY A 233 -7.65 4.68 -28.31
C GLY A 233 -6.65 4.50 -27.18
N ILE A 234 -5.38 4.65 -27.55
CA ILE A 234 -4.24 4.45 -26.68
C ILE A 234 -3.55 5.78 -26.46
N TYR A 235 -3.28 6.10 -25.20
CA TYR A 235 -2.41 7.19 -24.80
C TYR A 235 -0.97 6.67 -24.67
N ARG A 236 -0.02 7.42 -25.23
CA ARG A 236 1.41 7.21 -25.00
C ARG A 236 1.92 8.27 -24.02
N LYS A 237 2.67 7.85 -23.00
CA LYS A 237 3.27 8.80 -22.03
C LYS A 237 4.19 9.81 -22.73
N SER A 238 4.28 11.00 -22.15
CA SER A 238 5.19 12.03 -22.63
C SER A 238 6.65 11.63 -22.38
N MET A 239 7.58 12.22 -23.14
CA MET A 239 9.00 12.02 -22.85
C MET A 239 9.34 12.62 -21.47
N PRO A 240 10.20 11.98 -20.68
CA PRO A 240 10.58 12.49 -19.36
C PRO A 240 11.19 13.90 -19.47
N SER A 241 10.69 14.83 -18.66
CA SER A 241 11.25 16.18 -18.54
C SER A 241 12.38 16.25 -17.50
N VAL A 242 12.47 15.27 -16.61
CA VAL A 242 13.43 15.22 -15.51
C VAL A 242 14.65 14.37 -15.88
N THR A 243 15.83 14.90 -15.62
CA THR A 243 17.11 14.23 -15.92
C THR A 243 17.61 13.35 -14.79
N ASP A 244 17.28 13.69 -13.53
CA ASP A 244 17.64 12.89 -12.36
C ASP A 244 16.93 11.52 -12.39
N PHE A 245 17.70 10.43 -12.31
CA PHE A 245 17.19 9.07 -12.50
C PHE A 245 16.18 8.63 -11.44
N ILE A 246 16.32 9.11 -10.20
CA ILE A 246 15.41 8.81 -9.09
C ILE A 246 14.07 9.48 -9.36
N SER A 247 14.08 10.79 -9.59
CA SER A 247 12.88 11.57 -9.87
C SER A 247 12.18 11.07 -11.13
N ARG A 248 12.95 10.80 -12.19
CA ARG A 248 12.46 10.19 -13.44
C ARG A 248 11.75 8.87 -13.20
N TYR A 249 12.25 8.00 -12.32
CA TYR A 249 11.55 6.74 -12.01
C TYR A 249 10.18 6.98 -11.39
N PHE A 250 10.06 7.89 -10.42
CA PHE A 250 8.77 8.17 -9.79
C PHE A 250 7.80 8.81 -10.78
N ASP A 251 8.29 9.74 -11.60
CA ASP A 251 7.50 10.40 -12.63
C ASP A 251 7.00 9.41 -13.68
N GLU A 252 7.87 8.54 -14.19
CA GLU A 252 7.49 7.53 -15.18
C GLU A 252 6.59 6.47 -14.59
N TYR A 253 6.85 6.04 -13.36
CA TYR A 253 6.04 5.02 -12.71
C TYR A 253 4.64 5.56 -12.41
N TYR A 254 4.49 6.69 -11.73
CA TYR A 254 3.18 7.22 -11.35
C TYR A 254 2.53 8.09 -12.43
N LEU A 255 3.19 8.28 -13.58
CA LEU A 255 2.80 9.22 -14.62
C LEU A 255 2.60 10.64 -14.06
N SER A 256 3.43 11.08 -13.12
CA SER A 256 3.23 12.35 -12.37
C SER A 256 3.11 13.59 -13.26
N ASN A 257 3.72 13.55 -14.46
CA ASN A 257 3.67 14.65 -15.42
C ASN A 257 2.46 14.57 -16.38
N ASP A 258 1.86 13.39 -16.54
CA ASP A 258 0.84 13.10 -17.55
C ASP A 258 -0.55 12.87 -16.95
N LEU A 259 -0.62 12.20 -15.81
CA LEU A 259 -1.85 11.80 -15.14
C LEU A 259 -2.48 13.01 -14.43
N LYS A 260 -3.72 13.32 -14.77
CA LYS A 260 -4.41 14.52 -14.27
C LYS A 260 -5.49 14.14 -13.29
N SER A 261 -5.47 14.69 -12.08
CA SER A 261 -6.57 14.51 -11.12
C SER A 261 -7.94 14.79 -11.78
N PRO A 262 -8.98 13.97 -11.53
CA PRO A 262 -9.06 12.82 -10.61
C PRO A 262 -8.69 11.47 -11.26
N ASP A 263 -8.04 11.49 -12.42
CA ASP A 263 -7.81 10.30 -13.22
C ASP A 263 -6.81 9.37 -12.51
N PHE A 264 -6.89 8.08 -12.81
CA PHE A 264 -6.04 7.05 -12.20
C PHE A 264 -5.62 5.99 -13.20
N ILE A 265 -4.56 5.26 -12.88
CA ILE A 265 -4.06 4.15 -13.68
C ILE A 265 -4.37 2.82 -13.03
N VAL A 266 -4.61 1.81 -13.87
CA VAL A 266 -4.62 0.40 -13.47
C VAL A 266 -3.71 -0.34 -14.44
N ARG A 267 -2.73 -1.08 -13.95
CA ARG A 267 -1.78 -1.80 -14.79
C ARG A 267 -1.27 -3.08 -14.15
N THR A 268 -0.78 -3.98 -14.99
CA THR A 268 0.01 -5.13 -14.56
C THR A 268 1.45 -4.67 -14.35
N VAL A 269 2.11 -5.15 -13.28
CA VAL A 269 3.47 -4.69 -12.89
C VAL A 269 4.48 -5.82 -12.71
N GLY A 270 4.01 -7.06 -12.72
CA GLY A 270 4.80 -8.27 -12.58
C GLY A 270 3.86 -9.49 -12.65
N PRO A 271 4.40 -10.73 -12.70
CA PRO A 271 3.60 -11.95 -12.80
C PRO A 271 2.59 -12.06 -11.65
N ASN A 272 1.30 -12.10 -11.97
CA ASN A 272 0.20 -12.04 -10.99
C ASN A 272 0.17 -10.76 -10.13
N GLU A 273 0.78 -9.68 -10.59
CA GLU A 273 0.85 -8.42 -9.86
C GLU A 273 0.19 -7.27 -10.62
N ILE A 274 -0.56 -6.46 -9.88
CA ILE A 274 -1.20 -5.25 -10.41
C ILE A 274 -0.94 -4.06 -9.50
N SER A 275 -0.92 -2.87 -10.11
CA SER A 275 -0.80 -1.59 -9.41
C SER A 275 -1.89 -0.64 -9.90
N ILE A 276 -2.50 0.05 -8.94
CA ILE A 276 -3.54 1.05 -9.15
C ILE A 276 -3.09 2.32 -8.46
N SER A 277 -2.94 3.42 -9.19
CA SER A 277 -2.49 4.68 -8.59
C SER A 277 -3.14 5.93 -9.16
N ASP A 278 -3.29 6.94 -8.31
CA ASP A 278 -3.85 8.25 -8.66
C ASP A 278 -2.75 9.27 -9.00
N ALA A 279 -3.19 10.45 -9.42
CA ALA A 279 -2.31 11.60 -9.69
C ALA A 279 -1.57 12.13 -8.45
N ASP A 280 -1.96 11.74 -7.22
CA ASP A 280 -1.25 12.07 -5.98
C ASP A 280 -0.17 11.03 -5.62
N CYS A 281 0.03 10.03 -6.47
CA CYS A 281 0.91 8.87 -6.25
C CYS A 281 0.47 8.00 -5.05
N LYS A 282 -0.82 8.01 -4.69
CA LYS A 282 -1.38 6.98 -3.81
C LYS A 282 -1.46 5.69 -4.62
N GLU A 283 -1.00 4.60 -4.05
CA GLU A 283 -0.89 3.33 -4.76
C GLU A 283 -1.56 2.20 -3.98
N PHE A 284 -2.37 1.42 -4.66
CA PHE A 284 -2.84 0.11 -4.22
C PHE A 284 -2.18 -0.93 -5.09
N VAL A 285 -1.34 -1.77 -4.50
CA VAL A 285 -0.57 -2.77 -5.23
C VAL A 285 -0.89 -4.16 -4.70
N LYS A 286 -1.08 -5.12 -5.60
CA LYS A 286 -1.23 -6.53 -5.27
C LYS A 286 0.05 -7.24 -5.69
N VAL A 287 0.77 -7.76 -4.70
CA VAL A 287 2.00 -8.55 -4.86
C VAL A 287 1.84 -9.83 -4.06
N GLU A 288 2.11 -10.99 -4.66
CA GLU A 288 1.96 -12.31 -4.02
C GLU A 288 0.55 -12.53 -3.42
N ASN A 289 -0.48 -12.15 -4.18
CA ASN A 289 -1.89 -12.19 -3.76
C ASN A 289 -2.24 -11.35 -2.52
N VAL A 290 -1.37 -10.43 -2.11
CA VAL A 290 -1.63 -9.54 -0.98
C VAL A 290 -1.72 -8.09 -1.46
N TRP A 291 -2.89 -7.50 -1.25
CA TRP A 291 -3.13 -6.07 -1.47
C TRP A 291 -2.43 -5.24 -0.40
N ARG A 292 -1.82 -4.13 -0.83
CA ARG A 292 -1.12 -3.18 0.04
C ARG A 292 -1.38 -1.76 -0.42
N TYR A 293 -1.60 -0.86 0.52
CA TYR A 293 -1.66 0.58 0.29
C TYR A 293 -0.27 1.20 0.52
N ARG A 294 0.20 2.02 -0.44
CA ARG A 294 1.48 2.72 -0.38
C ARG A 294 1.29 4.19 -0.75
N HIS A 295 2.08 5.05 -0.13
CA HIS A 295 2.17 6.46 -0.56
C HIS A 295 3.61 6.94 -0.38
N PRO A 296 4.37 7.20 -1.46
CA PRO A 296 5.78 7.59 -1.40
C PRO A 296 6.10 8.68 -0.37
N LYS A 297 5.22 9.69 -0.25
CA LYS A 297 5.39 10.80 0.70
C LYS A 297 5.42 10.35 2.17
N ASN A 298 4.67 9.31 2.53
CA ASN A 298 4.61 8.84 3.91
C ASN A 298 5.98 8.30 4.37
N MET A 299 6.61 7.42 3.58
CA MET A 299 7.94 6.91 3.94
C MET A 299 9.01 7.97 3.79
N THR A 300 8.96 8.82 2.76
CA THR A 300 10.01 9.81 2.60
C THR A 300 10.01 10.87 3.69
N GLN A 301 8.82 11.37 4.07
CA GLN A 301 8.65 12.27 5.21
C GLN A 301 9.10 11.60 6.51
N PHE A 302 8.69 10.36 6.76
CA PHE A 302 9.13 9.61 7.93
C PHE A 302 10.66 9.55 8.04
N LEU A 303 11.35 9.14 6.97
CA LEU A 303 12.81 9.03 6.94
C LEU A 303 13.49 10.39 7.17
N VAL A 304 12.98 11.47 6.56
CA VAL A 304 13.52 12.83 6.73
C VAL A 304 13.37 13.29 8.18
N GLU A 305 12.18 13.14 8.76
CA GLU A 305 11.89 13.55 10.14
C GLU A 305 12.70 12.76 11.17
N HIS A 306 12.84 11.44 10.96
CA HIS A 306 13.51 10.55 11.92
C HIS A 306 15.03 10.54 11.80
N LEU A 307 15.59 10.65 10.60
CA LEU A 307 17.05 10.54 10.39
C LEU A 307 17.72 11.90 10.19
N HIS A 308 16.93 12.96 9.98
CA HIS A 308 17.41 14.29 9.60
C HIS A 308 18.25 14.26 8.32
N ILE A 309 17.74 13.57 7.29
CA ILE A 309 18.36 13.45 5.96
C ILE A 309 17.64 14.33 4.94
N ASP A 310 18.31 14.63 3.82
CA ASP A 310 17.69 15.33 2.70
C ASP A 310 16.61 14.46 2.02
N TYR A 311 15.55 15.11 1.53
CA TYR A 311 14.51 14.43 0.74
C TYR A 311 15.09 13.66 -0.44
N LYS A 312 16.14 14.17 -1.11
CA LYS A 312 16.78 13.46 -2.22
C LYS A 312 17.34 12.09 -1.81
N VAL A 313 18.01 12.02 -0.66
CA VAL A 313 18.54 10.75 -0.11
C VAL A 313 17.38 9.83 0.25
N SER A 314 16.33 10.38 0.88
CA SER A 314 15.13 9.64 1.25
C SER A 314 14.41 9.01 0.04
N TYR A 315 14.27 9.77 -1.06
CA TYR A 315 13.73 9.24 -2.32
C TYR A 315 14.65 8.20 -2.97
N ALA A 316 15.97 8.33 -2.85
CA ALA A 316 16.91 7.31 -3.31
C ALA A 316 16.75 5.99 -2.53
N ILE A 317 16.59 6.06 -1.21
CA ILE A 317 16.32 4.90 -0.35
C ILE A 317 15.00 4.25 -0.75
N LEU A 318 13.93 5.04 -0.94
CA LEU A 318 12.63 4.55 -1.39
C LEU A 318 12.73 3.89 -2.78
N TYR A 319 13.48 4.50 -3.71
CA TYR A 319 13.71 3.97 -5.05
C TYR A 319 14.27 2.55 -5.02
N TYR A 320 15.38 2.32 -4.29
CA TYR A 320 15.95 0.98 -4.17
C TYR A 320 15.05 0.02 -3.37
N THR A 321 14.34 0.52 -2.35
CA THR A 321 13.36 -0.28 -1.59
C THR A 321 12.26 -0.82 -2.50
N LEU A 322 11.67 0.03 -3.35
CA LEU A 322 10.64 -0.36 -4.31
C LEU A 322 11.20 -1.29 -5.39
N LYS A 323 12.42 -1.03 -5.86
CA LYS A 323 13.10 -1.90 -6.84
C LYS A 323 13.32 -3.30 -6.28
N CYS A 324 13.76 -3.43 -5.04
CA CYS A 324 13.88 -4.73 -4.36
C CYS A 324 12.51 -5.40 -4.19
N SER A 325 11.50 -4.66 -3.72
CA SER A 325 10.14 -5.18 -3.50
C SER A 325 9.53 -5.77 -4.77
N ARG A 326 9.64 -5.08 -5.91
CA ARG A 326 9.06 -5.52 -7.20
C ARG A 326 9.85 -6.62 -7.90
N ASN A 327 11.14 -6.73 -7.60
CA ASN A 327 11.99 -7.77 -8.17
C ASN A 327 12.13 -8.97 -7.23
N HIS A 328 11.32 -9.05 -6.17
CA HIS A 328 11.35 -10.13 -5.16
C HIS A 328 12.73 -10.34 -4.51
N VAL A 329 13.49 -9.25 -4.37
CA VAL A 329 14.82 -9.26 -3.77
C VAL A 329 14.69 -9.00 -2.27
N SER A 330 14.95 -10.01 -1.46
CA SER A 330 15.04 -9.84 -0.01
C SER A 330 16.30 -9.04 0.33
N SER A 331 16.11 -7.92 1.04
CA SER A 331 17.22 -7.04 1.43
C SER A 331 16.96 -6.40 2.80
N ILE A 332 18.02 -5.89 3.44
CA ILE A 332 17.95 -5.04 4.63
C ILE A 332 18.77 -3.79 4.36
N LEU A 333 18.13 -2.63 4.34
CA LEU A 333 18.81 -1.33 4.29
C LEU A 333 18.85 -0.77 5.70
N TRP A 334 20.02 -0.44 6.21
CA TRP A 334 20.18 0.18 7.53
C TRP A 334 20.82 1.56 7.39
N ILE A 335 20.13 2.56 7.92
CA ILE A 335 20.58 3.96 7.97
C ILE A 335 20.78 4.34 9.44
N PRO A 336 22.02 4.23 9.95
CA PRO A 336 22.29 4.53 11.35
C PRO A 336 22.12 6.02 11.68
N MET A 337 21.69 6.30 12.92
CA MET A 337 21.65 7.68 13.42
C MET A 337 23.06 8.19 13.70
N ASP A 338 23.88 7.35 14.36
CA ASP A 338 25.33 7.53 14.51
C ASP A 338 26.07 6.49 13.66
N SER A 339 26.79 6.98 12.64
CA SER A 339 27.55 6.18 11.67
C SER A 339 29.02 5.97 12.06
N SER A 340 29.44 6.30 13.28
CA SER A 340 30.78 6.00 13.78
C SER A 340 31.08 4.50 13.76
N GLU A 341 32.34 4.15 13.52
CA GLU A 341 32.76 2.74 13.44
C GLU A 341 32.55 2.02 14.78
N GLU A 342 32.78 2.72 15.89
CA GLU A 342 32.54 2.24 17.26
C GLU A 342 31.07 1.86 17.45
N THR A 343 30.14 2.74 17.09
CA THR A 343 28.72 2.47 17.24
C THR A 343 28.26 1.35 16.30
N ILE A 344 28.71 1.34 15.05
CA ILE A 344 28.36 0.26 14.11
C ILE A 344 28.84 -1.11 14.61
N LYS A 345 30.02 -1.18 15.25
CA LYS A 345 30.56 -2.41 15.86
C LYS A 345 29.67 -2.99 16.96
N THR A 346 28.90 -2.16 17.67
CA THR A 346 27.96 -2.62 18.70
C THR A 346 26.79 -3.41 18.11
N TYR A 347 26.39 -3.10 16.87
CA TYR A 347 25.21 -3.70 16.25
C TYR A 347 25.54 -4.81 15.23
N THR A 348 26.81 -4.96 14.85
CA THR A 348 27.21 -5.84 13.75
C THR A 348 28.35 -6.75 14.14
N THR A 349 28.34 -7.96 13.59
CA THR A 349 29.47 -8.89 13.72
C THR A 349 30.74 -8.30 13.12
N SER A 350 31.90 -8.85 13.47
CA SER A 350 33.20 -8.40 12.93
C SER A 350 33.36 -8.59 11.42
N ASN A 351 32.53 -9.42 10.78
CA ASN A 351 32.62 -9.77 9.35
C ASN A 351 31.95 -8.73 8.45
N ARG A 352 32.23 -7.44 8.67
CA ARG A 352 31.73 -6.35 7.83
C ARG A 352 32.52 -6.30 6.52
N VAL A 353 31.80 -6.26 5.41
CA VAL A 353 32.38 -6.15 4.08
C VAL A 353 32.42 -4.68 3.64
N ASN A 354 33.61 -4.21 3.25
CA ASN A 354 33.85 -2.94 2.57
C ASN A 354 34.84 -3.21 1.43
N ILE A 355 34.33 -3.41 0.21
CA ILE A 355 35.14 -3.85 -0.94
C ILE A 355 35.75 -2.67 -1.70
N TRP A 356 35.05 -1.53 -1.73
CA TRP A 356 35.31 -0.49 -2.73
C TRP A 356 36.18 0.64 -2.19
N LYS A 357 37.30 0.91 -2.88
CA LYS A 357 38.13 2.10 -2.60
C LYS A 357 37.36 3.41 -2.83
N ARG A 358 36.50 3.44 -3.86
CA ARG A 358 35.55 4.54 -4.11
C ARG A 358 34.22 4.15 -3.47
N LYS A 359 33.75 4.95 -2.51
CA LYS A 359 32.45 4.72 -1.88
C LYS A 359 31.33 4.79 -2.93
N LEU A 360 30.48 3.77 -2.93
CA LEU A 360 29.25 3.79 -3.70
C LEU A 360 28.26 4.77 -3.06
N ASN A 361 27.32 5.29 -3.85
CA ASN A 361 26.31 6.22 -3.38
C ASN A 361 24.99 5.97 -4.10
N PHE A 362 23.90 5.95 -3.34
CA PHE A 362 22.53 5.73 -3.83
C PHE A 362 22.04 6.84 -4.76
N LEU A 363 22.66 8.02 -4.75
CA LEU A 363 22.36 9.16 -5.61
C LEU A 363 23.11 9.15 -6.95
N ASP A 364 24.01 8.18 -7.19
CA ASP A 364 24.81 8.12 -8.41
C ASP A 364 24.28 7.02 -9.34
N GLU A 365 23.69 7.42 -10.47
CA GLU A 365 23.13 6.51 -11.47
C GLU A 365 24.17 5.50 -11.98
N SER A 366 25.44 5.88 -12.06
CA SER A 366 26.49 4.98 -12.53
C SER A 366 26.78 3.83 -11.57
N HIS A 367 26.37 3.95 -10.30
CA HIS A 367 26.54 2.92 -9.29
C HIS A 367 25.36 1.93 -9.21
N GLN A 368 24.25 2.20 -9.91
CA GLN A 368 22.98 1.50 -9.76
C GLN A 368 23.10 -0.02 -9.96
N VAL A 369 23.77 -0.45 -11.03
CA VAL A 369 23.97 -1.89 -11.33
C VAL A 369 24.72 -2.61 -10.22
N ILE A 370 25.72 -1.96 -9.61
CA ILE A 370 26.51 -2.55 -8.53
C ILE A 370 25.69 -2.58 -7.24
N LEU A 371 24.98 -1.49 -6.92
CA LEU A 371 24.11 -1.39 -5.76
C LEU A 371 23.02 -2.46 -5.76
N GLU A 372 22.42 -2.75 -6.92
CA GLU A 372 21.43 -3.82 -7.06
C GLU A 372 22.00 -5.21 -6.74
N LYS A 373 23.26 -5.47 -7.13
CA LYS A 373 23.93 -6.74 -6.79
C LYS A 373 24.23 -6.85 -5.30
N ILE A 374 24.62 -5.74 -4.67
CA ILE A 374 24.84 -5.68 -3.22
C ILE A 374 23.52 -5.90 -2.47
N LEU A 375 22.44 -5.24 -2.90
CA LEU A 375 21.13 -5.37 -2.26
C LEU A 375 20.55 -6.79 -2.35
N ALA A 376 20.96 -7.55 -3.37
CA ALA A 376 20.63 -8.97 -3.52
C ALA A 376 21.57 -9.93 -2.76
N SER A 377 22.61 -9.41 -2.11
CA SER A 377 23.52 -10.21 -1.26
C SER A 377 22.92 -10.46 0.12
N ASP A 378 23.45 -11.46 0.82
CA ASP A 378 23.03 -11.76 2.19
C ASP A 378 23.63 -10.74 3.19
N GLY A 379 22.87 -10.41 4.23
CA GLY A 379 23.18 -9.36 5.20
C GLY A 379 22.52 -8.01 4.90
N ALA A 380 22.83 -7.03 5.74
CA ALA A 380 22.35 -5.65 5.60
C ALA A 380 23.39 -4.78 4.89
N ILE A 381 22.90 -3.80 4.13
CA ILE A 381 23.71 -2.69 3.64
C ILE A 381 23.64 -1.52 4.65
N VAL A 382 24.78 -0.90 4.94
CA VAL A 382 24.86 0.24 5.85
C VAL A 382 25.04 1.52 5.04
N ILE A 383 24.10 2.44 5.17
CA ILE A 383 23.99 3.64 4.35
C ILE A 383 24.13 4.86 5.25
N GLU A 384 25.07 5.75 4.94
CA GLU A 384 25.22 7.02 5.64
C GLU A 384 24.10 8.01 5.27
N LYS A 385 23.89 9.03 6.11
CA LYS A 385 22.85 10.07 5.94
C LYS A 385 22.90 10.82 4.60
N ASN A 386 24.03 10.79 3.90
CA ASN A 386 24.25 11.40 2.58
C ASN A 386 24.04 10.40 1.40
N GLY A 387 23.60 9.17 1.68
CA GLY A 387 23.40 8.10 0.69
C GLY A 387 24.65 7.28 0.34
N GLN A 388 25.82 7.55 0.95
CA GLN A 388 27.03 6.75 0.74
C GLN A 388 26.91 5.39 1.42
N VAL A 389 27.41 4.35 0.76
CA VAL A 389 27.51 3.01 1.34
C VAL A 389 28.76 2.95 2.21
N LEU A 390 28.58 2.56 3.48
CA LEU A 390 29.66 2.33 4.44
C LEU A 390 30.11 0.88 4.43
N TYR A 391 29.15 -0.04 4.36
CA TYR A 391 29.38 -1.49 4.31
C TYR A 391 28.31 -2.17 3.45
N GLU A 392 28.70 -3.19 2.69
CA GLU A 392 27.82 -3.83 1.71
C GLU A 392 27.02 -5.02 2.25
N SER A 393 27.66 -5.84 3.09
CA SER A 393 27.08 -7.07 3.62
C SER A 393 27.48 -7.21 5.08
N VAL A 394 26.60 -6.78 6.00
CA VAL A 394 26.83 -6.89 7.44
C VAL A 394 25.78 -7.77 8.10
N PHE A 395 26.24 -8.62 9.03
CA PHE A 395 25.34 -9.42 9.86
C PHE A 395 25.16 -8.73 11.20
N ALA A 396 23.91 -8.62 11.65
CA ALA A 396 23.56 -8.11 12.97
C ALA A 396 24.16 -9.02 14.07
N ASP A 397 24.78 -8.44 15.10
CA ASP A 397 25.28 -9.21 16.24
C ASP A 397 24.15 -9.45 17.25
N MET A 398 23.44 -10.56 17.06
CA MET A 398 22.24 -10.88 17.82
C MET A 398 22.53 -11.43 19.23
N LYS A 399 23.80 -11.53 19.66
CA LYS A 399 24.18 -12.11 20.96
C LYS A 399 23.62 -11.33 22.15
N GLU A 400 23.43 -10.02 22.00
CA GLU A 400 22.85 -9.13 23.02
C GLU A 400 21.37 -8.78 22.76
N SER A 401 20.76 -9.36 21.72
CA SER A 401 19.35 -9.11 21.43
C SER A 401 18.49 -9.80 22.51
N ASN A 402 18.08 -9.05 23.54
CA ASN A 402 17.01 -9.42 24.48
C ASN A 402 15.62 -9.51 23.80
N VAL A 403 15.58 -9.77 22.50
CA VAL A 403 14.34 -9.99 21.78
C VAL A 403 13.82 -11.34 22.27
N GLU A 404 12.77 -11.29 23.10
CA GLU A 404 12.05 -12.48 23.54
C GLU A 404 11.87 -13.39 22.32
N LYS A 405 12.18 -14.69 22.50
CA LYS A 405 11.92 -15.76 21.52
C LYS A 405 10.41 -15.95 21.32
N ALA A 406 9.67 -14.87 21.12
CA ALA A 406 8.28 -14.85 20.73
C ALA A 406 8.21 -15.46 19.33
N LYS A 407 7.52 -16.60 19.31
CA LYS A 407 7.14 -17.46 18.18
C LYS A 407 7.30 -16.81 16.78
N LEU A 408 8.09 -17.49 15.94
CA LEU A 408 8.05 -17.42 14.46
C LEU A 408 8.40 -16.06 13.82
N VAL A 409 9.24 -15.23 14.43
CA VAL A 409 9.82 -14.06 13.74
C VAL A 409 11.04 -14.51 12.91
N GLY A 410 11.03 -14.26 11.60
CA GLY A 410 12.12 -14.64 10.69
C GLY A 410 13.44 -13.92 11.02
N SER A 411 14.58 -14.57 10.80
CA SER A 411 15.92 -14.07 11.17
C SER A 411 16.21 -12.66 10.64
N GLY A 412 15.77 -12.34 9.43
CA GLY A 412 15.95 -11.02 8.83
C GLY A 412 15.11 -9.92 9.47
N GLU A 413 13.92 -10.23 9.99
CA GLU A 413 13.10 -9.24 10.71
C GLU A 413 13.71 -8.94 12.09
N THR A 414 14.15 -9.98 12.80
CA THR A 414 14.82 -9.80 14.09
C THR A 414 16.11 -8.99 13.93
N ALA A 415 16.88 -9.26 12.87
CA ALA A 415 18.08 -8.48 12.53
C ALA A 415 17.74 -7.01 12.24
N ALA A 416 16.76 -6.73 11.38
CA ALA A 416 16.36 -5.36 11.07
C ALA A 416 15.89 -4.60 12.32
N ARG A 417 15.10 -5.24 13.19
CA ARG A 417 14.66 -4.67 14.46
C ARG A 417 15.82 -4.35 15.40
N PHE A 418 16.82 -5.23 15.47
CA PHE A 418 18.01 -4.97 16.28
C PHE A 418 18.85 -3.81 15.73
N LEU A 419 19.10 -3.77 14.42
CA LEU A 419 19.83 -2.68 13.77
C LEU A 419 19.12 -1.33 13.94
N ALA A 420 17.78 -1.32 13.88
CA ALA A 420 16.97 -0.13 14.04
C ALA A 420 17.15 0.56 15.40
N LYS A 421 17.67 -0.12 16.43
CA LYS A 421 18.01 0.52 17.72
C LYS A 421 18.98 1.70 17.58
N ASN A 422 19.76 1.75 16.51
CA ASN A 422 20.50 2.94 16.07
C ASN A 422 20.01 3.35 14.68
N GLY A 423 19.03 4.25 14.60
CA GLY A 423 18.53 4.80 13.32
C GLY A 423 17.31 4.07 12.76
N VAL A 424 17.32 3.78 11.46
CA VAL A 424 16.19 3.14 10.75
C VAL A 424 16.68 1.93 9.95
N ALA A 425 15.96 0.81 10.03
CA ALA A 425 16.19 -0.35 9.21
C ALA A 425 14.96 -0.69 8.36
N ILE A 426 15.14 -0.89 7.06
CA ILE A 426 14.08 -1.27 6.12
C ILE A 426 14.32 -2.71 5.69
N LYS A 427 13.40 -3.61 6.07
CA LYS A 427 13.39 -4.99 5.61
C LYS A 427 12.47 -5.12 4.39
N ILE A 428 13.04 -5.58 3.29
CA ILE A 428 12.29 -6.06 2.13
C ILE A 428 12.31 -7.58 2.13
N SER A 429 11.14 -8.20 2.04
CA SER A 429 10.95 -9.65 1.92
C SER A 429 10.86 -10.07 0.45
N GLN A 430 11.12 -11.35 0.15
CA GLN A 430 10.97 -11.90 -1.21
C GLN A 430 9.53 -11.80 -1.71
N ASP A 431 8.55 -11.84 -0.81
CA ASP A 431 7.13 -11.65 -1.11
C ASP A 431 6.72 -10.19 -1.38
N GLY A 432 7.70 -9.31 -1.59
CA GLY A 432 7.51 -7.89 -1.83
C GLY A 432 7.08 -7.07 -0.61
N THR A 433 6.92 -7.66 0.57
CA THR A 433 6.56 -6.94 1.80
C THR A 433 7.69 -6.02 2.23
N ILE A 434 7.34 -4.78 2.56
CA ILE A 434 8.25 -3.78 3.11
C ILE A 434 7.88 -3.56 4.58
N LYS A 435 8.86 -3.67 5.48
CA LYS A 435 8.72 -3.35 6.89
C LYS A 435 9.81 -2.35 7.27
N VAL A 436 9.42 -1.22 7.84
CA VAL A 436 10.36 -0.20 8.32
C VAL A 436 10.44 -0.29 9.83
N PHE A 437 11.64 -0.17 10.40
CA PHE A 437 11.89 -0.22 11.82
C PHE A 437 12.70 0.99 12.28
N ALA A 438 12.38 1.57 13.43
CA ALA A 438 13.14 2.63 14.09
C ALA A 438 13.11 2.41 15.62
N GLY A 439 14.25 2.18 16.26
CA GLY A 439 14.26 1.67 17.63
C GLY A 439 13.58 0.30 17.75
N ASP A 440 12.72 0.13 18.75
CA ASP A 440 11.80 -1.01 18.86
C ASP A 440 10.49 -0.77 18.08
N GLU A 441 10.39 0.30 17.28
CA GLU A 441 9.19 0.67 16.52
C GLU A 441 9.17 -0.02 15.15
N LYS A 442 7.99 -0.48 14.73
CA LYS A 442 7.69 -0.86 13.34
C LYS A 442 6.85 0.26 12.73
N ILE A 443 7.32 0.86 11.64
CA ILE A 443 6.61 1.85 10.83
C ILE A 443 6.10 1.20 9.54
N TYR A 444 4.90 1.62 9.14
CA TYR A 444 4.14 1.02 8.07
C TYR A 444 4.26 1.86 6.80
N TYR A 445 4.84 1.25 5.77
CA TYR A 445 4.84 1.72 4.39
C TYR A 445 4.08 0.74 3.51
#